data_AF-H0ADV6-F1
#
_entry.id   AF-H0ADV6-F1
#
_cell.length_a   1.000
_cell.length_b   1.000
_cell.length_c   1.000
_cell.angle_alpha   90.00
_cell.angle_beta   90.00
_cell.angle_gamma   90.00
#
_symmetry.space_group_name_H-M   'P 1'
#
loop_
_entity.id
_entity.type
_entity.pdbx_description
1 polymer ?
#
loop_
_entity_poly.entity_id
_entity_poly.type
_entity_poly.pdbx_seq_one_letter_code
_entity_poly.pdbx_strand_id
1 'polypeptide(L)'
;DVVVLDAYRKQTVPFHLVLNDEEFKKKLNAQRSDKAKAQEIEQGVKQALSVKMDEDPQYYGSLQEKVEEIIEKYKQQRIEEKEYIEKMKQVSREIRNRKKKAKSMGFSDTTQLSFYNTLDAKTSSVEDEDLQEAAIRVSEIFEKNKVVDWKNKVNTRKKIKREINVLLHSLDLEQSKIKSITNELMKIGGEHY
;
A
#
# COMPACT_ATOMS: atom_id res chain seq x y z
N ASP A 1 -11.41 -18.05 -5.33
CA ASP A 1 -12.46 -17.60 -6.26
C ASP A 1 -12.36 -16.12 -6.57
N VAL A 2 -12.00 -15.80 -7.80
CA VAL A 2 -11.91 -14.43 -8.35
C VAL A 2 -13.28 -13.73 -8.36
N VAL A 3 -14.36 -14.50 -8.33
CA VAL A 3 -15.76 -14.00 -8.33
C VAL A 3 -16.16 -13.38 -6.99
N VAL A 4 -15.53 -13.77 -5.88
CA VAL A 4 -15.82 -13.20 -4.55
C VAL A 4 -15.23 -11.80 -4.41
N LEU A 5 -14.12 -11.50 -5.10
CA LEU A 5 -13.43 -10.21 -5.01
C LEU A 5 -14.16 -9.10 -5.77
N ASP A 6 -14.85 -9.42 -6.88
CA ASP A 6 -15.52 -8.41 -7.72
C ASP A 6 -16.88 -7.97 -7.14
N ALA A 7 -17.50 -8.80 -6.30
CA ALA A 7 -18.76 -8.48 -5.61
C ALA A 7 -18.61 -7.39 -4.53
N TYR A 8 -17.40 -7.12 -4.05
CA TYR A 8 -17.13 -6.05 -3.07
C TYR A 8 -17.00 -4.65 -3.69
N ARG A 9 -17.01 -4.54 -5.03
CA ARG A 9 -16.65 -3.29 -5.72
C ARG A 9 -17.79 -2.27 -5.85
N LYS A 10 -19.02 -2.58 -5.46
CA LYS A 10 -20.18 -1.68 -5.63
C LYS A 10 -21.22 -1.76 -4.51
N GLN A 11 -20.87 -1.33 -3.29
CA GLN A 11 -21.82 -0.64 -2.41
C GLN A 11 -21.05 0.12 -1.31
N THR A 12 -21.26 1.45 -1.27
CA THR A 12 -21.01 2.39 -0.15
C THR A 12 -19.95 1.97 0.86
N VAL A 13 -18.79 2.65 0.88
CA VAL A 13 -17.80 2.57 1.97
C VAL A 13 -18.49 2.55 3.35
N PRO A 14 -18.30 1.52 4.20
CA PRO A 14 -18.67 1.65 5.62
C PRO A 14 -17.63 0.94 6.52
N PHE A 15 -16.93 1.56 7.45
CA PHE A 15 -17.17 2.83 8.12
C PHE A 15 -15.88 3.09 8.92
N HIS A 16 -15.19 4.18 8.59
CA HIS A 16 -13.91 4.63 9.16
C HIS A 16 -12.68 3.82 8.77
N LEU A 17 -11.94 4.35 7.78
CA LEU A 17 -10.58 3.93 7.52
C LEU A 17 -9.81 3.97 8.85
N VAL A 18 -9.62 2.79 9.43
CA VAL A 18 -8.45 2.53 10.24
C VAL A 18 -8.48 3.29 11.60
N LEU A 19 -9.37 2.93 12.53
CA LEU A 19 -9.24 3.12 14.01
C LEU A 19 -9.06 4.51 14.70
N ASN A 20 -9.26 5.69 14.09
CA ASN A 20 -9.40 6.95 14.88
C ASN A 20 -10.69 7.70 14.69
N ASP A 21 -11.68 7.05 14.11
CA ASP A 21 -12.99 7.63 14.16
C ASP A 21 -13.68 7.31 15.48
N GLU A 22 -14.14 8.36 16.14
CA GLU A 22 -14.84 8.25 17.41
C GLU A 22 -16.16 7.47 17.29
N GLU A 23 -16.83 7.52 16.14
CA GLU A 23 -18.02 6.70 15.89
C GLU A 23 -17.67 5.22 15.72
N PHE A 24 -16.53 4.89 15.09
CA PHE A 24 -16.10 3.48 15.00
C PHE A 24 -15.65 2.93 16.34
N LYS A 25 -14.90 3.70 17.13
CA LYS A 25 -14.55 3.30 18.50
C LYS A 25 -15.79 3.08 19.35
N LYS A 26 -16.79 3.96 19.23
CA LYS A 26 -18.11 3.80 19.89
C LYS A 26 -18.82 2.53 19.41
N LYS A 27 -18.88 2.28 18.09
CA LYS A 27 -19.48 1.07 17.51
C LYS A 27 -18.79 -0.22 17.99
N LEU A 28 -17.45 -0.22 18.06
CA LEU A 28 -16.66 -1.36 18.54
C LEU A 28 -16.86 -1.59 20.05
N ASN A 29 -16.89 -0.52 20.85
CA ASN A 29 -17.13 -0.61 22.28
C ASN A 29 -18.59 -0.96 22.64
N ALA A 30 -19.54 -0.65 21.75
CA ALA A 30 -20.95 -1.02 21.89
C ALA A 30 -21.23 -2.50 21.50
N GLN A 31 -20.25 -3.21 20.91
CA GLN A 31 -20.41 -4.63 20.60
C GLN A 31 -20.55 -5.46 21.88
N ARG A 32 -21.51 -6.38 21.86
CA ARG A 32 -21.92 -7.16 23.03
C ARG A 32 -20.93 -8.27 23.42
N SER A 33 -20.07 -8.71 22.51
CA SER A 33 -19.07 -9.76 22.76
C SER A 33 -17.73 -9.43 22.10
N ASP A 34 -16.65 -9.96 22.66
CA ASP A 34 -15.31 -9.80 22.11
C ASP A 34 -15.19 -10.50 20.73
N LYS A 35 -15.92 -11.58 20.50
CA LYS A 35 -16.06 -12.23 19.18
C LYS A 35 -16.65 -11.32 18.11
N ALA A 36 -17.70 -10.57 18.44
CA ALA A 36 -18.27 -9.60 17.51
C ALA A 36 -17.27 -8.47 17.20
N LYS A 37 -16.47 -8.04 18.18
CA LYS A 37 -15.40 -7.06 17.97
C LYS A 37 -14.30 -7.60 17.06
N ALA A 38 -13.89 -8.85 17.26
CA ALA A 38 -12.88 -9.53 16.45
C ALA A 38 -13.32 -9.63 14.98
N GLN A 39 -14.56 -10.00 14.71
CA GLN A 39 -15.09 -10.10 13.35
C GLN A 39 -15.17 -8.71 12.67
N GLU A 40 -15.67 -7.70 13.38
CA GLU A 40 -15.79 -6.34 12.85
C GLU A 40 -14.42 -5.74 12.50
N ILE A 41 -13.41 -5.90 13.37
CA ILE A 41 -12.07 -5.37 13.10
C ILE A 41 -11.38 -6.11 11.96
N GLU A 42 -11.54 -7.43 11.87
CA GLU A 42 -10.98 -8.23 10.77
C GLU A 42 -11.55 -7.78 9.42
N GLN A 43 -12.87 -7.63 9.34
CA GLN A 43 -13.55 -7.18 8.12
C GLN A 43 -13.07 -5.78 7.72
N GLY A 44 -12.99 -4.85 8.68
CA GLY A 44 -12.52 -3.49 8.42
C GLY A 44 -11.07 -3.44 7.94
N VAL A 45 -10.18 -4.24 8.53
CA VAL A 45 -8.77 -4.33 8.08
C VAL A 45 -8.68 -4.94 6.68
N LYS A 46 -9.36 -6.06 6.42
CA LYS A 46 -9.36 -6.71 5.09
C LYS A 46 -9.88 -5.77 4.00
N GLN A 47 -10.97 -5.06 4.28
CA GLN A 47 -11.54 -4.10 3.33
C GLN A 47 -10.58 -2.94 3.07
N ALA A 48 -9.96 -2.39 4.12
CA ALA A 48 -8.98 -1.32 3.98
C ALA A 48 -7.78 -1.76 3.12
N LEU A 49 -7.25 -2.96 3.34
CA LEU A 49 -6.17 -3.52 2.53
C LEU A 49 -6.60 -3.73 1.08
N SER A 50 -7.79 -4.29 0.85
CA SER A 50 -8.31 -4.51 -0.51
C SER A 50 -8.48 -3.22 -1.30
N VAL A 51 -8.96 -2.14 -0.67
CA VAL A 51 -9.14 -0.84 -1.34
C VAL A 51 -7.81 -0.17 -1.65
N LYS A 52 -6.82 -0.33 -0.76
CA LYS A 52 -5.54 0.38 -0.86
C LYS A 52 -4.45 -0.40 -1.58
N MET A 53 -4.67 -1.68 -1.89
CA MET A 53 -3.67 -2.57 -2.47
C MET A 53 -2.95 -1.96 -3.68
N ASP A 54 -3.70 -1.31 -4.59
CA ASP A 54 -3.13 -0.74 -5.81
C ASP A 54 -2.31 0.55 -5.57
N GLU A 55 -2.48 1.23 -4.42
CA GLU A 55 -1.69 2.43 -4.06
C GLU A 55 -0.23 2.07 -3.71
N ASP A 56 0.00 0.88 -3.14
CA ASP A 56 1.31 0.35 -2.80
C ASP A 56 1.26 -1.17 -2.60
N PRO A 57 1.40 -1.95 -3.69
CA PRO A 57 1.30 -3.40 -3.62
C PRO A 57 2.33 -4.04 -2.69
N GLN A 58 3.53 -3.46 -2.56
CA GLN A 58 4.57 -4.02 -1.69
C GLN A 58 4.20 -3.84 -0.22
N TYR A 59 3.83 -2.61 0.17
CA TYR A 59 3.46 -2.32 1.55
C TYR A 59 2.17 -3.03 1.97
N TYR A 60 1.09 -2.88 1.21
CA TYR A 60 -0.19 -3.47 1.59
C TYR A 60 -0.21 -5.00 1.42
N GLY A 61 0.59 -5.55 0.51
CA GLY A 61 0.86 -6.97 0.41
C GLY A 61 1.48 -7.53 1.70
N SER A 62 2.54 -6.89 2.20
CA SER A 62 3.18 -7.30 3.47
C SER A 62 2.23 -7.22 4.66
N LEU A 63 1.34 -6.22 4.70
CA LEU A 63 0.31 -6.10 5.73
C LEU A 63 -0.77 -7.18 5.60
N GLN A 64 -1.12 -7.57 4.37
CA GLN A 64 -2.06 -8.66 4.13
C GLN A 64 -1.48 -9.99 4.63
N GLU A 65 -0.22 -10.30 4.33
CA GLU A 65 0.46 -11.49 4.83
C GLU A 65 0.45 -11.53 6.37
N LYS A 66 0.75 -10.40 7.02
CA LYS A 66 0.67 -10.26 8.48
C LYS A 66 -0.75 -10.52 9.01
N VAL A 67 -1.78 -10.03 8.33
CA VAL A 67 -3.19 -10.28 8.69
C VAL A 67 -3.55 -11.75 8.58
N GLU A 68 -3.11 -12.41 7.51
CA GLU A 68 -3.32 -13.85 7.30
C GLU A 68 -2.64 -14.67 8.39
N GLU A 69 -1.42 -14.31 8.78
CA GLU A 69 -0.71 -14.96 9.90
C GLU A 69 -1.45 -14.81 11.23
N ILE A 70 -1.98 -13.61 11.53
CA ILE A 70 -2.76 -13.36 12.75
C ILE A 70 -4.03 -14.22 12.77
N ILE A 71 -4.75 -14.28 11.64
CA ILE A 71 -5.96 -15.11 11.48
C ILE A 71 -5.64 -16.58 11.70
N GLU A 72 -4.54 -17.06 11.11
CA GLU A 72 -4.16 -18.47 11.22
C GLU A 72 -3.78 -18.84 12.66
N LYS A 73 -3.01 -17.99 13.34
CA LYS A 73 -2.71 -18.18 14.77
C LYS A 73 -3.96 -18.22 15.64
N TYR A 74 -4.97 -17.38 15.34
CA TYR A 74 -6.23 -17.39 16.08
C TYR A 74 -7.05 -18.65 15.82
N LYS A 75 -7.17 -19.09 14.56
CA LYS A 75 -7.84 -20.36 14.20
C LYS A 75 -7.20 -21.58 14.87
N GLN A 76 -5.87 -21.58 14.97
CA GLN A 76 -5.09 -22.62 15.64
C GLN A 76 -5.10 -22.50 17.17
N GLN A 77 -5.87 -21.56 17.74
CA GLN A 77 -5.95 -21.28 19.18
C GLN A 77 -4.58 -20.96 19.81
N ARG A 78 -3.62 -20.48 19.01
CA ARG A 78 -2.28 -20.07 19.47
C ARG A 78 -2.26 -18.67 20.08
N ILE A 79 -3.29 -17.87 19.80
CA ILE A 79 -3.52 -16.55 20.41
C ILE A 79 -4.97 -16.45 20.84
N GLU A 80 -5.21 -15.73 21.93
CA GLU A 80 -6.56 -15.49 22.43
C GLU A 80 -7.23 -14.30 21.73
N GLU A 81 -8.56 -14.19 21.89
CA GLU A 81 -9.38 -13.17 21.21
C GLU A 81 -8.93 -11.73 21.51
N LYS A 82 -8.49 -11.45 22.75
CA LYS A 82 -7.96 -10.13 23.12
C LYS A 82 -6.67 -9.79 22.37
N GLU A 83 -5.77 -10.77 22.25
CA GLU A 83 -4.52 -10.61 21.50
C GLU A 83 -4.80 -10.46 20.00
N TYR A 84 -5.74 -11.24 19.45
CA TYR A 84 -6.20 -11.10 18.07
C TYR A 84 -6.67 -9.68 17.76
N ILE A 85 -7.58 -9.15 18.60
CA ILE A 85 -8.09 -7.78 18.47
C ILE A 85 -6.95 -6.76 18.52
N GLU A 86 -6.00 -6.89 19.44
CA GLU A 86 -4.90 -5.93 19.56
C GLU A 86 -3.95 -5.98 18.37
N LYS A 87 -3.61 -7.16 17.85
CA LYS A 87 -2.79 -7.29 16.64
C LYS A 87 -3.49 -6.70 15.42
N MET A 88 -4.79 -6.94 15.25
CA MET A 88 -5.57 -6.29 14.19
C MET A 88 -5.60 -4.78 14.37
N LYS A 89 -5.65 -4.28 15.61
CA LYS A 89 -5.53 -2.84 15.89
C LYS A 89 -4.18 -2.26 15.52
N GLN A 90 -3.11 -3.03 15.66
CA GLN A 90 -1.79 -2.62 15.24
C GLN A 90 -1.69 -2.51 13.71
N VAL A 91 -2.13 -3.52 12.96
CA VAL A 91 -2.16 -3.47 11.49
C VAL A 91 -2.93 -2.24 11.01
N SER A 92 -4.09 -2.01 11.63
CA SER A 92 -4.85 -0.80 11.38
C SER A 92 -4.01 0.46 11.66
N ARG A 93 -3.40 0.64 12.84
CA ARG A 93 -2.49 1.78 13.10
C ARG A 93 -1.43 1.99 12.01
N GLU A 94 -0.85 0.91 11.46
CA GLU A 94 0.14 0.96 10.37
C GLU A 94 -0.43 1.53 9.07
N ILE A 95 -1.63 1.11 8.65
CA ILE A 95 -2.32 1.69 7.48
C ILE A 95 -2.59 3.19 7.69
N ARG A 96 -2.94 3.57 8.92
CA ARG A 96 -3.38 4.93 9.29
C ARG A 96 -2.24 5.93 9.26
N ASN A 97 -1.12 5.50 9.85
CA ASN A 97 0.05 6.34 10.06
C ASN A 97 0.91 6.45 8.80
N ARG A 98 0.46 5.90 7.67
CA ARG A 98 1.21 5.89 6.41
C ARG A 98 1.65 7.29 5.97
N LYS A 99 0.80 8.31 6.10
CA LYS A 99 1.17 9.72 5.82
C LYS A 99 2.28 10.23 6.75
N LYS A 100 2.19 9.90 8.04
CA LYS A 100 3.21 10.26 9.05
C LYS A 100 4.53 9.55 8.75
N LYS A 101 4.47 8.27 8.35
CA LYS A 101 5.65 7.47 7.95
C LYS A 101 6.34 8.08 6.73
N ALA A 102 5.58 8.45 5.69
CA ALA A 102 6.13 9.15 4.53
C ALA A 102 6.87 10.43 4.93
N LYS A 103 6.24 11.30 5.72
CA LYS A 103 6.87 12.53 6.21
C LYS A 103 8.13 12.27 7.05
N SER A 104 8.12 11.25 7.91
CA SER A 104 9.30 10.90 8.72
C SER A 104 10.47 10.37 7.89
N MET A 105 10.18 9.89 6.68
CA MET A 105 11.17 9.44 5.69
C MET A 105 11.43 10.53 4.65
N GLY A 106 11.19 11.80 4.95
CA GLY A 106 11.51 12.92 4.05
C GLY A 106 10.65 13.05 2.78
N PHE A 107 9.63 12.20 2.60
CA PHE A 107 8.76 12.26 1.42
C PHE A 107 7.66 13.33 1.57
N SER A 108 7.30 13.97 0.46
CA SER A 108 6.23 14.97 0.42
C SER A 108 4.83 14.36 0.54
N ASP A 109 4.67 13.13 0.06
CA ASP A 109 3.39 12.41 0.05
C ASP A 109 3.58 10.88 0.14
N THR A 110 2.46 10.17 0.20
CA THR A 110 2.45 8.71 0.28
C THR A 110 2.84 8.01 -1.01
N THR A 111 2.73 8.68 -2.16
CA THR A 111 3.05 8.13 -3.48
C THR A 111 4.56 7.97 -3.66
N GLN A 112 5.35 8.96 -3.23
CA GLN A 112 6.81 8.82 -3.16
C GLN A 112 7.24 7.65 -2.26
N LEU A 113 6.58 7.49 -1.11
CA LEU A 113 6.81 6.31 -0.26
C LEU A 113 6.44 5.00 -0.97
N SER A 114 5.39 4.97 -1.80
CA SER A 114 5.06 3.78 -2.60
C SER A 114 6.13 3.46 -3.65
N PHE A 115 6.71 4.47 -4.27
CA PHE A 115 7.83 4.29 -5.20
C PHE A 115 9.06 3.74 -4.48
N TYR A 116 9.42 4.30 -3.32
CA TYR A 116 10.50 3.80 -2.49
C TYR A 116 10.29 2.33 -2.11
N ASN A 117 9.12 1.97 -1.58
CA ASN A 117 8.82 0.58 -1.19
C ASN A 117 8.95 -0.41 -2.37
N THR A 118 8.60 0.03 -3.59
CA THR A 118 8.78 -0.77 -4.81
C THR A 118 10.24 -0.97 -5.18
N LEU A 119 11.06 0.06 -5.00
CA LEU A 119 12.49 0.00 -5.25
C LEU A 119 13.15 -0.91 -4.20
N ASP A 120 13.01 -0.58 -2.92
CA ASP A 120 13.56 -1.31 -1.77
C ASP A 120 13.28 -2.82 -1.83
N ALA A 121 12.02 -3.21 -2.08
CA ALA A 121 11.62 -4.61 -2.18
C ALA A 121 12.34 -5.40 -3.29
N LYS A 122 12.95 -4.73 -4.27
CA LYS A 122 13.59 -5.34 -5.44
C LYS A 122 15.09 -5.04 -5.55
N THR A 123 15.62 -4.17 -4.69
CA THR A 123 16.99 -3.65 -4.78
C THR A 123 17.69 -3.70 -3.42
N SER A 124 18.04 -4.91 -2.97
CA SER A 124 18.73 -5.13 -1.70
C SER A 124 20.18 -4.64 -1.64
N SER A 125 20.76 -4.19 -2.75
CA SER A 125 22.17 -3.81 -2.89
C SER A 125 22.38 -2.29 -3.04
N VAL A 126 21.30 -1.52 -3.05
CA VAL A 126 21.32 -0.06 -3.22
C VAL A 126 21.11 0.58 -1.85
N GLU A 127 21.83 1.67 -1.57
CA GLU A 127 21.72 2.37 -0.29
C GLU A 127 20.37 3.09 -0.15
N ASP A 128 19.88 3.21 1.08
CA ASP A 128 18.57 3.82 1.37
C ASP A 128 18.45 5.26 0.85
N GLU A 129 19.54 6.04 0.93
CA GLU A 129 19.57 7.43 0.45
C GLU A 129 19.38 7.51 -1.07
N ASP A 130 20.03 6.63 -1.83
CA ASP A 130 19.87 6.53 -3.28
C ASP A 130 18.45 6.11 -3.68
N LEU A 131 17.86 5.17 -2.94
CA LEU A 131 16.48 4.73 -3.16
C LEU A 131 15.46 5.84 -2.86
N GLN A 132 15.70 6.61 -1.80
CA GLN A 132 14.89 7.75 -1.45
C GLN A 132 14.93 8.83 -2.54
N GLU A 133 16.13 9.17 -3.03
CA GLU A 133 16.30 10.14 -4.11
C GLU A 133 15.65 9.64 -5.41
N ALA A 134 15.83 8.36 -5.75
CA ALA A 134 15.21 7.77 -6.93
C ALA A 134 13.67 7.83 -6.85
N ALA A 135 13.08 7.54 -5.70
CA ALA A 135 11.63 7.63 -5.50
C ALA A 135 11.09 9.06 -5.72
N ILE A 136 11.82 10.08 -5.25
CA ILE A 136 11.50 11.49 -5.49
C ILE A 136 11.59 11.82 -6.99
N ARG A 137 12.67 11.42 -7.67
CA ARG A 137 12.86 11.65 -9.11
C ARG A 137 11.78 10.96 -9.96
N VAL A 138 11.32 9.78 -9.57
CA VAL A 138 10.18 9.11 -10.24
C VAL A 138 8.91 9.96 -10.15
N SER A 139 8.61 10.51 -8.97
CA SER A 139 7.48 11.44 -8.78
C SER A 139 7.59 12.68 -9.69
N GLU A 140 8.79 13.26 -9.81
CA GLU A 140 9.03 14.42 -10.67
C GLU A 140 8.84 14.11 -12.16
N ILE A 141 9.25 12.92 -12.61
CA ILE A 141 8.99 12.44 -13.98
C ILE A 141 7.49 12.39 -14.26
N PHE A 142 6.67 11.89 -13.33
CA PHE A 142 5.23 11.86 -13.49
C PHE A 142 4.63 13.27 -13.50
N GLU A 143 4.96 14.14 -12.53
CA GLU A 143 4.42 15.51 -12.47
C GLU A 143 4.73 16.32 -13.74
N LYS A 144 5.96 16.21 -14.27
CA LYS A 144 6.36 16.87 -15.53
C LYS A 144 5.50 16.44 -16.72
N ASN A 145 4.99 15.21 -16.73
CA ASN A 145 4.22 14.65 -17.83
C ASN A 145 2.70 14.64 -17.56
N LYS A 146 2.24 14.99 -16.34
CA LYS A 146 0.84 14.96 -15.90
C LYS A 146 -0.10 15.80 -16.77
N VAL A 147 0.35 16.99 -17.17
CA VAL A 147 -0.40 17.94 -18.02
C VAL A 147 -0.81 17.34 -19.38
N VAL A 148 -0.13 16.28 -19.82
CA VAL A 148 -0.22 15.78 -21.19
C VAL A 148 -1.32 14.73 -21.39
N ASP A 149 -2.20 14.46 -20.41
CA ASP A 149 -3.10 13.27 -20.41
C ASP A 149 -2.31 12.00 -20.78
N TRP A 150 -1.24 11.79 -20.03
CA TRP A 150 -0.22 10.80 -20.38
C TRP A 150 -0.79 9.39 -20.40
N LYS A 151 -1.82 9.08 -19.61
CA LYS A 151 -2.46 7.75 -19.53
C LYS A 151 -2.96 7.29 -20.89
N ASN A 152 -3.55 8.18 -21.66
CA ASN A 152 -4.10 7.86 -22.97
C ASN A 152 -3.03 7.94 -24.08
N LYS A 153 -2.04 8.81 -23.95
CA LYS A 153 -1.03 9.05 -24.99
C LYS A 153 0.12 8.03 -24.94
N VAL A 154 0.15 7.13 -25.92
CA VAL A 154 1.19 6.08 -26.07
C VAL A 154 2.61 6.66 -26.08
N ASN A 155 2.83 7.79 -26.76
CA ASN A 155 4.15 8.41 -26.83
C ASN A 155 4.61 8.96 -25.47
N THR A 156 3.69 9.55 -24.69
CA THR A 156 3.99 10.04 -23.34
C THR A 156 4.25 8.89 -22.39
N ARG A 157 3.48 7.79 -22.44
CA ARG A 157 3.78 6.56 -21.68
C ARG A 157 5.16 6.00 -22.01
N LYS A 158 5.52 5.93 -23.30
CA LYS A 158 6.85 5.49 -23.73
C LYS A 158 7.96 6.42 -23.21
N LYS A 159 7.71 7.73 -23.19
CA LYS A 159 8.63 8.73 -22.66
C LYS A 159 8.86 8.55 -21.15
N ILE A 160 7.80 8.48 -20.35
CA ILE A 160 7.89 8.23 -18.90
C ILE A 160 8.65 6.94 -18.62
N LYS A 161 8.31 5.83 -19.29
CA LYS A 161 9.03 4.55 -19.15
C LYS A 161 10.52 4.67 -19.45
N ARG A 162 10.90 5.44 -20.48
CA ARG A 162 12.31 5.67 -20.82
C ARG A 162 13.03 6.47 -19.74
N GLU A 163 12.42 7.55 -19.24
CA GLU A 163 13.01 8.36 -18.17
C GLU A 163 13.21 7.55 -16.88
N ILE A 164 12.21 6.74 -16.49
CA ILE A 164 12.33 5.82 -15.35
C ILE A 164 13.43 4.78 -15.61
N ASN A 165 13.47 4.14 -16.79
CA ASN A 165 14.52 3.16 -17.09
C ASN A 165 15.93 3.76 -16.97
N VAL A 166 16.14 4.98 -17.48
CA VAL A 166 17.44 5.67 -17.38
C VAL A 166 17.83 5.90 -15.92
N LEU A 167 16.89 6.34 -15.09
CA LEU A 167 17.10 6.50 -13.65
C LEU A 167 17.46 5.16 -12.96
N LEU A 168 16.77 4.08 -13.30
CA LEU A 168 17.07 2.77 -12.71
C LEU A 168 18.40 2.19 -13.19
N HIS A 169 18.83 2.51 -14.42
CA HIS A 169 20.16 2.14 -14.90
C HIS A 169 21.27 2.84 -14.13
N SER A 170 21.06 4.07 -13.64
CA SER A 170 22.08 4.74 -12.80
C SER A 170 22.24 4.12 -11.41
N LEU A 171 21.33 3.23 -11.00
CA LEU A 171 21.41 2.47 -9.74
C LEU A 171 22.09 1.09 -9.91
N ASP A 172 22.76 0.85 -11.04
CA ASP A 172 23.47 -0.40 -11.38
C ASP A 172 22.59 -1.67 -11.27
N LEU A 173 21.31 -1.54 -11.66
CA LEU A 173 20.35 -2.65 -11.60
C LEU A 173 20.40 -3.52 -12.86
N GLU A 174 20.22 -4.82 -12.68
CA GLU A 174 20.08 -5.76 -13.79
C GLU A 174 18.87 -5.43 -14.68
N GLN A 175 19.01 -5.64 -15.99
CA GLN A 175 17.98 -5.34 -16.99
C GLN A 175 16.63 -6.01 -16.70
N SER A 176 16.67 -7.22 -16.13
CA SER A 176 15.49 -8.00 -15.70
C SER A 176 14.70 -7.26 -14.61
N LYS A 177 15.39 -6.75 -13.59
CA LYS A 177 14.82 -5.98 -12.47
C LYS A 177 14.27 -4.64 -12.95
N ILE A 178 15.02 -3.91 -13.79
CA ILE A 178 14.59 -2.62 -14.35
C ILE A 178 13.22 -2.74 -15.02
N LYS A 179 13.04 -3.74 -15.89
CA LYS A 179 11.76 -3.93 -16.58
C LYS A 179 10.62 -4.21 -15.60
N SER A 180 10.85 -5.02 -14.56
CA SER A 180 9.85 -5.30 -13.52
C SER A 180 9.49 -4.04 -12.73
N ILE A 181 10.50 -3.35 -12.20
CA ILE A 181 10.35 -2.14 -11.39
C ILE A 181 9.61 -1.06 -12.19
N THR A 182 10.05 -0.76 -13.42
CA THR A 182 9.39 0.24 -14.26
C THR A 182 7.92 -0.06 -14.48
N ASN A 183 7.53 -1.33 -14.68
CA ASN A 183 6.12 -1.65 -14.86
C ASN A 183 5.30 -1.45 -13.58
N GLU A 184 5.86 -1.69 -12.39
CA GLU A 184 5.19 -1.45 -11.11
C GLU A 184 5.09 0.05 -10.80
N LEU A 185 6.18 0.81 -10.98
CA LEU A 185 6.18 2.27 -10.84
C LEU A 185 5.16 2.93 -11.79
N MET A 186 5.01 2.41 -13.01
CA MET A 186 4.00 2.87 -13.97
C MET A 186 2.56 2.59 -13.54
N LYS A 187 2.30 1.49 -12.82
CA LYS A 187 0.97 1.20 -12.26
C LYS A 187 0.65 2.16 -11.13
N ILE A 188 1.57 2.31 -10.18
CA ILE A 188 1.42 3.24 -9.04
C ILE A 188 1.24 4.68 -9.56
N GLY A 189 2.06 5.11 -10.52
CA GLY A 189 1.91 6.43 -11.13
C GLY A 189 0.56 6.62 -11.83
N GLY A 190 0.00 5.55 -12.42
CA GLY A 190 -1.33 5.55 -13.04
C GLY A 190 -2.49 5.75 -12.06
N GLU A 191 -2.33 5.38 -10.79
CA GLU A 191 -3.34 5.61 -9.75
C GLU A 191 -3.28 7.03 -9.18
N HIS A 192 -2.09 7.66 -9.17
CA HIS A 192 -1.85 8.90 -8.43
C HIS A 192 -1.68 10.17 -9.28
N TYR A 193 -1.28 10.07 -10.55
CA TYR A 193 -1.06 11.21 -11.47
C TYR A 193 -1.97 11.13 -12.68
#